data_AF-A0A2M9PEI0-F1
#
_entry.id   AF-A0A2M9PEI0-F1
#
_cell.length_a   1.000
_cell.length_b   1.000
_cell.length_c   1.000
_cell.angle_alpha   90.00
_cell.angle_beta   90.00
_cell.angle_gamma   90.00
#
_symmetry.space_group_name_H-M   'P 1'
#
loop_
_entity.id
_entity.type
_entity.pdbx_description
1 polymer ?
#
loop_
_entity_poly.entity_id
_entity_poly.type
_entity_poly.pdbx_seq_one_letter_code
_entity_poly.pdbx_strand_id
1 'polypeptide(L)'
;MATLLLSAAGAALGGGLGGSIGGIASGVLGKAAGAVLGSVIDQRLTGLGAETVDAGKVERFQVMGASEGQPLPRIFGRVRVAGQVIWSSRFLDDVTTRRVGGKGGGQSQKVREHSYSISLALALCEGKVARVGRIWADGQQLDLSGVSWRLHDGSEDQTPDPLIEAIEGPEEAPAYRGVAYVVFENLSLAEFGNRIPQFNFEVFRGAPEALGDLPRPAALDIRGVALVPGTGEYALATVPIHVQRN
;
A
#
# COMPACT_ATOMS: atom_id res chain seq x y z
N MET A 1 14.54 -19.56 -23.44
CA MET A 1 14.75 -20.86 -22.71
C MET A 1 15.47 -21.88 -23.60
N ALA A 2 15.46 -21.69 -24.93
CA ALA A 2 16.17 -22.54 -25.88
C ALA A 2 17.69 -22.40 -25.78
N THR A 3 18.21 -21.22 -25.41
CA THR A 3 19.67 -20.99 -25.27
C THR A 3 20.31 -21.93 -24.25
N LEU A 4 19.67 -22.16 -23.11
CA LEU A 4 20.18 -23.07 -22.06
C LEU A 4 20.09 -24.54 -22.50
N LEU A 5 19.00 -24.94 -23.14
CA LEU A 5 18.81 -26.32 -23.60
C LEU A 5 19.73 -26.67 -24.79
N LEU A 6 19.90 -25.77 -25.75
CA LEU A 6 20.69 -25.99 -26.95
C LEU A 6 22.20 -25.86 -26.69
N SER A 7 22.61 -25.00 -25.75
CA SER A 7 24.00 -24.95 -25.28
C SER A 7 24.37 -26.18 -24.45
N ALA A 8 23.44 -26.73 -23.66
CA ALA A 8 23.62 -28.01 -22.97
C ALA A 8 23.72 -29.19 -23.96
N ALA A 9 22.87 -29.22 -25.00
CA ALA A 9 22.93 -30.22 -26.05
C ALA A 9 24.20 -30.10 -26.92
N GLY A 10 24.62 -28.89 -27.28
CA GLY A 10 25.86 -28.61 -28.02
C GLY A 10 27.12 -28.97 -27.23
N ALA A 11 27.10 -28.78 -25.91
CA ALA A 11 28.15 -29.26 -25.00
C ALA A 11 28.24 -30.79 -24.97
N ALA A 12 27.09 -31.46 -24.91
CA ALA A 12 27.00 -32.92 -24.85
C ALA A 12 27.47 -33.57 -26.16
N LEU A 13 27.09 -33.03 -27.32
CA LEU A 13 27.53 -33.51 -28.63
C LEU A 13 29.01 -33.19 -28.93
N GLY A 14 29.47 -31.98 -28.55
CA GLY A 14 30.87 -31.57 -28.72
C GLY A 14 31.86 -32.28 -27.80
N GLY A 15 31.39 -32.72 -26.62
CA GLY A 15 32.15 -33.57 -25.69
C GLY A 15 32.08 -35.06 -26.03
N GLY A 16 30.98 -35.54 -26.63
CA GLY A 16 30.76 -36.95 -26.94
C GLY A 16 31.53 -37.49 -28.16
N LEU A 17 31.91 -36.63 -29.11
CA LEU A 17 32.64 -37.03 -30.34
C LEU A 17 34.17 -36.82 -30.27
N GLY A 18 34.68 -36.14 -29.24
CA GLY A 18 36.10 -35.75 -29.13
C GLY A 18 36.79 -36.33 -27.90
N GLY A 19 37.20 -37.60 -27.96
CA GLY A 19 37.89 -38.29 -26.87
C GLY A 19 39.19 -37.62 -26.41
N SER A 20 39.25 -37.34 -25.10
CA SER A 20 40.40 -37.25 -24.19
C SER A 20 41.48 -36.16 -24.28
N ILE A 21 41.70 -35.38 -25.35
CA ILE A 21 42.54 -34.16 -25.25
C ILE A 21 41.96 -32.98 -26.06
N GLY A 22 41.26 -33.24 -27.17
CA GLY A 22 40.54 -32.21 -27.95
C GLY A 22 39.15 -31.85 -27.41
N GLY A 23 38.58 -32.68 -26.53
CA GLY A 23 37.20 -32.58 -26.04
C GLY A 23 36.89 -31.33 -25.20
N ILE A 24 37.88 -30.78 -24.50
CA ILE A 24 37.72 -29.55 -23.71
C ILE A 24 37.65 -28.32 -24.63
N ALA A 25 38.43 -28.30 -25.72
CA ALA A 25 38.38 -27.23 -26.71
C ALA A 25 37.12 -27.33 -27.60
N SER A 26 36.72 -28.54 -28.00
CA SER A 26 35.52 -28.76 -28.83
C SER A 26 34.21 -28.58 -28.05
N GLY A 27 34.18 -28.90 -26.76
CA GLY A 27 33.03 -28.66 -25.88
C GLY A 27 32.77 -27.17 -25.63
N VAL A 28 33.84 -26.35 -25.55
CA VAL A 28 33.73 -24.89 -25.44
C VAL A 28 33.26 -24.27 -26.76
N LEU A 29 33.79 -24.74 -27.91
CA LEU A 29 33.33 -24.30 -29.23
C LEU A 29 31.88 -24.71 -29.51
N GLY A 30 31.46 -25.91 -29.11
CA GLY A 30 30.08 -26.38 -29.24
C GLY A 30 29.10 -25.62 -28.34
N LYS A 31 29.52 -25.26 -27.12
CA LYS A 31 28.75 -24.35 -26.25
C LYS A 31 28.62 -22.95 -26.84
N ALA A 32 29.70 -22.40 -27.38
CA ALA A 32 29.69 -21.08 -28.00
C ALA A 32 28.79 -21.05 -29.24
N ALA A 33 28.91 -22.03 -30.14
CA ALA A 33 28.06 -22.14 -31.32
C ALA A 33 26.58 -22.38 -30.96
N GLY A 34 26.30 -23.25 -29.98
CA GLY A 34 24.95 -23.51 -29.49
C GLY A 34 24.32 -22.32 -28.78
N ALA A 35 25.11 -21.49 -28.07
CA ALA A 35 24.63 -20.27 -27.45
C ALA A 35 24.34 -19.16 -28.48
N VAL A 36 25.14 -19.05 -29.55
CA VAL A 36 24.91 -18.08 -30.64
C VAL A 36 23.69 -18.44 -31.48
N LEU A 37 23.50 -19.72 -31.84
CA LEU A 37 22.30 -20.15 -32.55
C LEU A 37 21.06 -20.14 -31.65
N GLY A 38 21.22 -20.54 -30.38
CA GLY A 38 20.16 -20.49 -29.38
C GLY A 38 19.70 -19.06 -29.09
N SER A 39 20.61 -18.08 -29.08
CA SER A 39 20.27 -16.67 -28.88
C SER A 39 19.54 -16.07 -30.08
N VAL A 40 19.86 -16.48 -31.31
CA VAL A 40 19.13 -16.05 -32.52
C VAL A 40 17.69 -16.59 -32.52
N ILE A 41 17.49 -17.83 -32.05
CA ILE A 41 16.15 -18.43 -31.97
C ILE A 41 15.36 -17.85 -30.79
N ASP A 42 15.96 -17.72 -29.61
CA ASP A 42 15.32 -17.07 -28.46
C ASP A 42 14.98 -15.61 -28.82
N GLN A 43 15.87 -14.85 -29.49
CA GLN A 43 15.57 -13.48 -29.99
C GLN A 43 14.45 -13.41 -31.03
N ARG A 44 14.27 -14.45 -31.85
CA ARG A 44 13.16 -14.51 -32.82
C ARG A 44 11.83 -14.90 -32.17
N LEU A 45 11.87 -15.67 -31.08
CA LEU A 45 10.67 -16.11 -30.34
C LEU A 45 10.19 -15.08 -29.31
N THR A 46 11.09 -14.35 -28.63
CA THR A 46 10.73 -13.24 -27.73
C THR A 46 10.57 -11.90 -28.45
N GLY A 47 10.77 -11.88 -29.77
CA GLY A 47 10.80 -10.64 -30.55
C GLY A 47 12.02 -9.78 -30.23
N LEU A 48 12.30 -8.82 -31.10
CA LEU A 48 13.39 -7.83 -30.99
C LEU A 48 13.19 -6.84 -29.82
N GLY A 49 13.01 -7.31 -28.58
CA GLY A 49 12.59 -6.46 -27.46
C GLY A 49 13.24 -6.80 -26.13
N ALA A 50 14.34 -6.09 -25.85
CA ALA A 50 14.92 -5.76 -24.55
C ALA A 50 15.34 -6.89 -23.59
N GLU A 51 16.45 -6.63 -22.90
CA GLU A 51 16.94 -7.40 -21.75
C GLU A 51 15.83 -7.54 -20.69
N THR A 52 15.75 -8.72 -20.04
CA THR A 52 14.76 -8.99 -19.00
C THR A 52 14.97 -8.03 -17.83
N VAL A 53 14.13 -7.01 -17.72
CA VAL A 53 14.09 -6.13 -16.56
C VAL A 53 13.34 -6.84 -15.44
N ASP A 54 13.96 -6.99 -14.28
CA ASP A 54 13.28 -7.45 -13.06
C ASP A 54 12.19 -6.43 -12.69
N ALA A 55 10.95 -6.71 -13.10
CA ALA A 55 9.78 -5.89 -12.83
C ALA A 55 8.78 -6.65 -11.96
N GLY A 56 8.26 -5.99 -10.92
CA GLY A 56 7.12 -6.50 -10.16
C GLY A 56 7.44 -7.54 -9.07
N LYS A 57 8.61 -7.46 -8.42
CA LYS A 57 8.87 -8.28 -7.22
C LYS A 57 7.76 -8.05 -6.20
N VAL A 58 7.03 -9.11 -5.87
CA VAL A 58 5.91 -9.04 -4.90
C VAL A 58 6.47 -8.70 -3.52
N GLU A 59 6.18 -7.49 -3.05
CA GLU A 59 6.42 -7.10 -1.68
C GLU A 59 5.43 -7.86 -0.79
N ARG A 60 5.91 -8.91 -0.10
CA ARG A 60 5.09 -9.68 0.85
C ARG A 60 4.75 -8.89 2.11
N PHE A 61 5.44 -7.77 2.36
CA PHE A 61 5.23 -6.92 3.51
C PHE A 61 5.20 -5.46 3.08
N GLN A 62 4.01 -4.85 3.17
CA GLN A 62 3.84 -3.42 3.01
C GLN A 62 4.04 -2.78 4.38
N VAL A 63 5.14 -2.04 4.55
CA VAL A 63 5.55 -1.43 5.81
C VAL A 63 5.47 0.08 5.67
N MET A 64 4.85 0.74 6.65
CA MET A 64 4.76 2.19 6.70
C MET A 64 6.13 2.77 7.05
N GLY A 65 6.60 3.72 6.24
CA GLY A 65 7.85 4.43 6.45
C GLY A 65 7.64 5.88 6.89
N ALA A 66 8.74 6.52 7.28
CA ALA A 66 8.84 7.96 7.55
C ALA A 66 10.14 8.56 7.00
N SER A 67 10.87 7.80 6.18
CA SER A 67 12.13 8.24 5.57
C SER A 67 11.90 9.07 4.32
N GLU A 68 12.79 10.03 4.09
CA GLU A 68 12.84 10.74 2.82
C GLU A 68 13.40 9.84 1.70
N GLY A 69 13.04 10.14 0.46
CA GLY A 69 13.53 9.43 -0.73
C GLY A 69 12.80 8.13 -1.07
N GLN A 70 11.74 7.78 -0.35
CA GLN A 70 10.86 6.69 -0.78
C GLN A 70 10.06 7.10 -2.04
N PRO A 71 9.91 6.19 -3.03
CA PRO A 71 9.14 6.49 -4.22
C PRO A 71 7.66 6.67 -3.88
N LEU A 72 7.01 7.64 -4.51
CA LEU A 72 5.56 7.83 -4.40
C LEU A 72 4.85 6.82 -5.30
N PRO A 73 4.05 5.89 -4.75
CA PRO A 73 3.49 4.81 -5.55
C PRO A 73 2.40 5.32 -6.50
N ARG A 74 2.35 4.72 -7.68
CA ARG A 74 1.26 4.87 -8.65
C ARG A 74 0.44 3.59 -8.64
N ILE A 75 -0.84 3.70 -8.31
CA ILE A 75 -1.75 2.55 -8.17
C ILE A 75 -2.98 2.69 -9.05
N PHE A 76 -3.56 1.56 -9.45
CA PHE A 76 -4.80 1.52 -10.23
C PHE A 76 -5.71 0.42 -9.70
N GLY A 77 -7.02 0.71 -9.65
CA GLY A 77 -8.03 -0.19 -9.11
C GLY A 77 -8.13 -0.11 -7.58
N ARG A 78 -8.48 -1.24 -6.95
CA ARG A 78 -8.60 -1.38 -5.50
C ARG A 78 -7.38 -2.11 -4.96
N VAL A 79 -6.50 -1.37 -4.29
CA VAL A 79 -5.18 -1.86 -3.87
C VAL A 79 -4.96 -1.55 -2.40
N ARG A 80 -4.30 -2.46 -1.68
CA ARG A 80 -3.81 -2.18 -0.32
C ARG A 80 -2.46 -1.48 -0.43
N VAL A 81 -2.27 -0.38 0.28
CA VAL A 81 -1.03 0.41 0.26
C VAL A 81 -0.64 0.76 1.69
N ALA A 82 0.65 0.67 2.01
CA ALA A 82 1.18 1.20 3.27
C ALA A 82 1.28 2.73 3.19
N GLY A 83 0.83 3.42 4.23
CA GLY A 83 1.02 4.87 4.28
C GLY A 83 2.49 5.25 4.40
N GLN A 84 2.84 6.46 3.99
CA GLN A 84 4.13 7.08 4.29
C GLN A 84 3.89 8.32 5.13
N VAL A 85 4.53 8.43 6.29
CA VAL A 85 4.39 9.64 7.13
C VAL A 85 5.04 10.82 6.41
N ILE A 86 4.25 11.88 6.18
CA ILE A 86 4.70 13.13 5.53
C ILE A 86 4.66 14.33 6.48
N TRP A 87 3.86 14.25 7.54
CA TRP A 87 3.78 15.24 8.60
C TRP A 87 3.31 14.58 9.89
N SER A 88 3.78 15.06 11.03
CA SER A 88 3.28 14.66 12.35
C SER A 88 3.37 15.82 13.33
N SER A 89 2.35 15.95 14.19
CA SER A 89 2.47 16.80 15.36
C SER A 89 3.47 16.22 16.37
N ARG A 90 3.81 17.01 17.38
CA ARG A 90 4.43 16.46 18.60
C ARG A 90 3.43 15.58 19.33
N PHE A 91 3.92 14.64 20.14
CA PHE A 91 3.07 13.86 21.03
C PHE A 91 2.44 14.77 22.10
N LEU A 92 1.15 14.58 22.32
CA LEU A 92 0.42 15.19 23.44
C LEU A 92 0.31 14.14 24.55
N ASP A 93 0.85 14.46 25.74
CA ASP A 93 0.79 13.62 26.94
C ASP A 93 -0.36 14.11 27.84
N ASP A 94 -1.28 13.20 28.16
CA ASP A 94 -2.34 13.40 29.15
C ASP A 94 -2.08 12.53 30.38
N VAL A 95 -2.01 13.17 31.55
CA VAL A 95 -1.64 12.55 32.81
C VAL A 95 -2.84 12.51 33.74
N THR A 96 -3.49 11.34 33.81
CA THR A 96 -4.59 11.12 34.75
C THR A 96 -4.06 10.56 36.07
N THR A 97 -4.22 11.31 37.17
CA THR A 97 -3.83 10.83 38.51
C THR A 97 -5.04 10.25 39.24
N ARG A 98 -5.04 8.93 39.50
CA ARG A 98 -6.04 8.25 40.34
C ARG A 98 -5.49 7.99 41.73
N ARG A 99 -6.31 8.26 42.75
CA ARG A 99 -5.98 7.97 44.16
C ARG A 99 -6.63 6.65 44.53
N VAL A 100 -5.82 5.61 44.72
CA VAL A 100 -6.31 4.28 45.11
C VAL A 100 -6.26 4.18 46.63
N GLY A 101 -7.41 3.92 47.25
CA GLY A 101 -7.54 3.75 48.68
C GLY A 101 -7.02 2.38 49.12
N GLY A 102 -6.07 2.35 50.06
CA GLY A 102 -5.65 1.11 50.73
C GLY A 102 -6.69 0.70 51.77
N LYS A 103 -7.17 -0.54 51.71
CA LYS A 103 -8.01 -1.11 52.76
C LYS A 103 -7.15 -1.31 54.01
N GLY A 104 -7.39 -0.53 55.07
CA GLY A 104 -6.68 -0.67 56.36
C GLY A 104 -5.88 0.54 56.86
N GLY A 105 -6.28 1.78 56.54
CA GLY A 105 -5.71 2.98 57.20
C GLY A 105 -4.29 3.38 56.75
N GLY A 106 -3.69 2.69 55.78
CA GLY A 106 -2.43 3.10 55.15
C GLY A 106 -2.59 4.28 54.20
N GLN A 107 -1.53 5.08 54.05
CA GLN A 107 -1.48 6.24 53.15
C GLN A 107 -2.01 5.88 51.75
N SER A 108 -2.93 6.69 51.25
CA SER A 108 -3.48 6.55 49.90
C SER A 108 -2.37 6.62 48.84
N GLN A 109 -2.31 5.62 47.96
CA GLN A 109 -1.35 5.60 46.85
C GLN A 109 -1.91 6.40 45.67
N LYS A 110 -1.10 7.32 45.11
CA LYS A 110 -1.41 8.01 43.85
C LYS A 110 -0.84 7.17 42.70
N VAL A 111 -1.71 6.70 41.81
CA VAL A 111 -1.35 6.04 40.55
C VAL A 111 -1.48 7.07 39.44
N ARG A 112 -0.40 7.29 38.68
CA ARG A 112 -0.41 8.16 37.49
C ARG A 112 -0.52 7.29 36.24
N GLU A 113 -1.49 7.59 35.40
CA GLU A 113 -1.71 6.94 34.12
C GLU A 113 -1.39 7.95 33.01
N HIS A 114 -0.48 7.59 32.12
CA HIS A 114 -0.06 8.41 30.99
C HIS A 114 -0.73 7.91 29.71
N SER A 115 -1.39 8.81 28.98
CA SER A 115 -1.99 8.53 27.68
C SER A 115 -1.41 9.48 26.65
N TYR A 116 -1.04 8.95 25.49
CA TYR A 116 -0.44 9.75 24.41
C TYR A 116 -1.39 9.86 23.24
N SER A 117 -1.43 11.03 22.62
CA SER A 117 -2.11 11.24 21.34
C SER A 117 -1.22 11.97 20.36
N ILE A 118 -1.49 11.80 19.07
CA ILE A 118 -0.72 12.41 17.98
C ILE A 118 -1.62 12.69 16.77
N SER A 119 -1.31 13.77 16.05
CA SER A 119 -1.88 14.02 14.73
C SER A 119 -0.87 13.69 13.65
N LEU A 120 -1.31 13.03 12.59
CA LEU A 120 -0.44 12.43 11.56
C LEU A 120 -1.02 12.65 10.18
N ALA A 121 -0.16 12.93 9.19
CA ALA A 121 -0.52 12.89 7.78
C ALA A 121 0.27 11.76 7.09
N LEU A 122 -0.44 10.93 6.33
CA LEU A 122 0.05 9.72 5.68
C LEU A 122 -0.22 9.81 4.17
N ALA A 123 0.84 9.95 3.36
CA ALA A 123 0.74 9.84 1.91
C ALA A 123 0.42 8.42 1.49
N LEU A 124 -0.43 8.29 0.48
CA LEU A 124 -0.92 7.00 -0.05
C LEU A 124 -0.37 6.73 -1.43
N CYS A 125 -0.59 7.65 -2.37
CA CYS A 125 -0.16 7.53 -3.75
C CYS A 125 -0.20 8.90 -4.45
N GLU A 126 0.45 8.99 -5.60
CA GLU A 126 0.27 10.14 -6.49
C GLU A 126 -1.13 10.18 -7.08
N GLY A 127 -1.58 11.36 -7.50
CA GLY A 127 -2.80 11.63 -8.23
C GLY A 127 -4.10 11.39 -7.48
N LYS A 128 -5.20 11.76 -8.16
CA LYS A 128 -6.55 11.71 -7.59
C LYS A 128 -7.03 10.27 -7.33
N VAL A 129 -7.45 9.99 -6.10
CA VAL A 129 -8.11 8.75 -5.68
C VAL A 129 -9.62 8.94 -5.60
N ALA A 130 -10.38 7.86 -5.81
CA ALA A 130 -11.84 7.88 -5.69
C ALA A 130 -12.29 7.83 -4.22
N ARG A 131 -11.66 6.99 -3.40
CA ARG A 131 -11.91 6.87 -1.96
C ARG A 131 -10.87 6.00 -1.26
N VAL A 132 -10.85 6.09 0.06
CA VAL A 132 -10.27 5.10 0.96
C VAL A 132 -11.39 4.21 1.52
N GLY A 133 -11.18 2.91 1.49
CA GLY A 133 -12.07 1.89 2.07
C GLY A 133 -11.67 1.58 3.51
N ARG A 134 -11.29 0.33 3.75
CA ARG A 134 -10.82 -0.12 5.06
C ARG A 134 -9.42 0.43 5.37
N ILE A 135 -9.22 0.76 6.64
CA ILE A 135 -7.94 1.16 7.20
C ILE A 135 -7.55 0.11 8.23
N TRP A 136 -6.29 -0.30 8.22
CA TRP A 136 -5.73 -1.21 9.21
C TRP A 136 -4.60 -0.54 9.97
N ALA A 137 -4.56 -0.75 11.27
CA ALA A 137 -3.48 -0.37 12.17
C ALA A 137 -2.89 -1.65 12.77
N ASP A 138 -1.58 -1.87 12.60
CA ASP A 138 -0.88 -3.09 13.04
C ASP A 138 -1.53 -4.42 12.61
N GLY A 139 -2.18 -4.40 11.44
CA GLY A 139 -2.83 -5.57 10.84
C GLY A 139 -4.29 -5.78 11.24
N GLN A 140 -4.80 -5.08 12.26
CA GLN A 140 -6.22 -5.11 12.61
C GLN A 140 -6.98 -3.97 11.94
N GLN A 141 -8.24 -4.20 11.58
CA GLN A 141 -9.06 -3.16 10.99
C GLN A 141 -9.36 -2.09 12.05
N LEU A 142 -9.02 -0.84 11.73
CA LEU A 142 -9.28 0.29 12.61
C LEU A 142 -10.77 0.64 12.57
N ASP A 143 -11.39 0.76 13.73
CA ASP A 143 -12.72 1.37 13.82
C ASP A 143 -12.59 2.89 13.71
N LEU A 144 -13.31 3.47 12.74
CA LEU A 144 -13.26 4.90 12.43
C LEU A 144 -14.35 5.69 13.18
N SER A 145 -15.25 5.01 13.90
CA SER A 145 -16.40 5.65 14.57
C SER A 145 -15.99 6.71 15.61
N GLY A 146 -14.85 6.52 16.28
CA GLY A 146 -14.29 7.44 17.27
C GLY A 146 -13.00 8.15 16.82
N VAL A 147 -12.60 8.01 15.56
CA VAL A 147 -11.35 8.57 15.04
C VAL A 147 -11.66 9.74 14.12
N SER A 148 -11.12 10.92 14.43
CA SER A 148 -11.18 12.06 13.51
C SER A 148 -10.13 11.87 12.43
N TRP A 149 -10.60 11.72 11.18
CA TRP A 149 -9.71 11.57 10.03
C TRP A 149 -10.28 12.26 8.79
N ARG A 150 -9.40 12.63 7.87
CA ARG A 150 -9.74 13.30 6.61
C ARG A 150 -8.96 12.67 5.46
N LEU A 151 -9.61 12.55 4.31
CA LEU A 151 -8.95 12.20 3.05
C LEU A 151 -8.79 13.45 2.21
N HIS A 152 -7.57 13.74 1.82
CA HIS A 152 -7.25 14.61 0.70
C HIS A 152 -7.04 13.72 -0.52
N ASP A 153 -7.86 13.93 -1.53
CA ASP A 153 -8.00 12.97 -2.63
C ASP A 153 -6.82 13.00 -3.60
N GLY A 154 -5.88 13.94 -3.48
CA GLY A 154 -4.73 14.08 -4.38
C GLY A 154 -5.02 14.89 -5.63
N SER A 155 -6.06 15.73 -5.59
CA SER A 155 -6.35 16.68 -6.66
C SER A 155 -5.29 17.80 -6.72
N GLU A 156 -5.10 18.38 -7.90
CA GLU A 156 -4.14 19.48 -8.11
C GLU A 156 -4.62 20.82 -7.51
N ASP A 157 -5.92 20.95 -7.27
CA ASP A 157 -6.57 22.13 -6.68
C ASP A 157 -6.81 22.01 -5.17
N GLN A 158 -6.36 20.93 -4.54
CA GLN A 158 -6.55 20.75 -3.10
C GLN A 158 -5.81 21.82 -2.29
N THR A 159 -6.41 22.20 -1.15
CA THR A 159 -5.89 23.18 -0.21
C THR A 159 -5.13 22.49 0.93
N PRO A 160 -4.32 23.22 1.72
CA PRO A 160 -3.73 22.69 2.95
C PRO A 160 -4.78 22.08 3.89
N ASP A 161 -4.38 21.07 4.67
CA ASP A 161 -5.25 20.53 5.71
C ASP A 161 -5.44 21.56 6.83
N PRO A 162 -6.68 21.81 7.29
CA PRO A 162 -6.95 22.82 8.32
C PRO A 162 -6.22 22.59 9.65
N LEU A 163 -5.95 21.33 10.04
CA LEU A 163 -5.21 21.03 11.27
C LEU A 163 -3.73 21.35 11.11
N ILE A 164 -3.15 20.99 9.97
CA ILE A 164 -1.75 21.29 9.65
C ILE A 164 -1.58 22.80 9.57
N GLU A 165 -2.49 23.50 8.89
CA GLU A 165 -2.53 24.96 8.81
C GLU A 165 -2.68 25.62 10.18
N ALA A 166 -3.51 25.08 11.06
CA ALA A 166 -3.66 25.62 12.41
C ALA A 166 -2.39 25.46 13.28
N ILE A 167 -1.57 24.43 13.03
CA ILE A 167 -0.37 24.13 13.81
C ILE A 167 0.87 24.83 13.24
N GLU A 168 1.09 24.74 11.92
CA GLU A 168 2.28 25.29 11.26
C GLU A 168 2.08 26.74 10.80
N GLY A 169 0.83 27.16 10.59
CA GLY A 169 0.47 28.45 10.04
C GLY A 169 0.19 28.41 8.51
N PRO A 170 -0.53 29.42 7.98
CA PRO A 170 -0.99 29.45 6.59
C PRO A 170 0.13 29.54 5.54
N GLU A 171 1.30 30.05 5.92
CA GLU A 171 2.43 30.21 5.00
C GLU A 171 3.29 28.94 4.87
N GLU A 172 3.32 28.11 5.91
CA GLU A 172 4.17 26.91 5.97
C GLU A 172 3.39 25.61 5.72
N ALA A 173 2.06 25.64 5.81
CA ALA A 173 1.24 24.46 5.65
C ALA A 173 1.19 23.97 4.19
N PRO A 174 1.73 22.76 3.91
CA PRO A 174 1.74 22.23 2.56
C PRO A 174 0.34 21.74 2.14
N ALA A 175 -0.02 22.03 0.89
CA ALA A 175 -1.23 21.47 0.28
C ALA A 175 -1.06 20.06 -0.28
N TYR A 176 0.19 19.59 -0.44
CA TYR A 176 0.54 18.28 -1.04
C TYR A 176 -0.20 17.96 -2.35
N ARG A 177 -0.39 18.96 -3.22
CA ARG A 177 -1.13 18.83 -4.49
C ARG A 177 -0.58 17.68 -5.33
N GLY A 178 -1.49 16.94 -5.96
CA GLY A 178 -1.14 15.75 -6.74
C GLY A 178 -0.73 14.55 -5.90
N VAL A 179 -0.88 14.59 -4.57
CA VAL A 179 -0.65 13.45 -3.66
C VAL A 179 -1.90 13.20 -2.84
N ALA A 180 -2.44 11.98 -2.92
CA ALA A 180 -3.52 11.56 -2.04
C ALA A 180 -2.94 11.22 -0.67
N TYR A 181 -3.48 11.83 0.39
CA TYR A 181 -3.02 11.62 1.76
C TYR A 181 -4.18 11.62 2.75
N VAL A 182 -3.99 10.92 3.87
CA VAL A 182 -4.94 10.85 4.98
C VAL A 182 -4.36 11.57 6.18
N VAL A 183 -5.17 12.39 6.83
CA VAL A 183 -4.83 13.02 8.11
C VAL A 183 -5.62 12.35 9.22
N PHE A 184 -4.94 11.93 10.29
CA PHE A 184 -5.54 11.58 11.57
C PHE A 184 -5.33 12.72 12.54
N GLU A 185 -6.39 13.09 13.26
CA GLU A 185 -6.35 14.16 14.25
C GLU A 185 -6.49 13.58 15.66
N ASN A 186 -5.55 13.93 16.54
CA ASN A 186 -5.51 13.52 17.95
C ASN A 186 -5.76 12.01 18.16
N LEU A 187 -5.13 11.18 17.33
CA LEU A 187 -5.22 9.73 17.43
C LEU A 187 -4.65 9.27 18.78
N SER A 188 -5.47 8.59 19.57
CA SER A 188 -5.03 7.95 20.81
C SER A 188 -4.09 6.78 20.51
N LEU A 189 -2.94 6.76 21.20
CA LEU A 189 -1.94 5.70 21.08
C LEU A 189 -2.06 4.63 22.17
N ALA A 190 -2.99 4.80 23.11
CA ALA A 190 -3.17 3.89 24.24
C ALA A 190 -3.43 2.45 23.77
N GLU A 191 -4.25 2.28 22.72
CA GLU A 191 -4.57 0.97 22.15
C GLU A 191 -3.41 0.34 21.36
N PHE A 192 -2.43 1.16 20.96
CA PHE A 192 -1.28 0.74 20.17
C PHE A 192 -0.01 0.60 21.02
N GLY A 193 -0.14 0.54 22.36
CA GLY A 193 1.00 0.44 23.27
C GLY A 193 1.87 1.70 23.29
N ASN A 194 1.25 2.87 23.13
CA ASN A 194 1.89 4.20 23.14
C ASN A 194 2.98 4.39 22.07
N ARG A 195 2.81 3.74 20.93
CA ARG A 195 3.60 3.98 19.72
C ARG A 195 2.71 4.26 18.53
N ILE A 196 3.27 4.86 17.49
CA ILE A 196 2.59 5.02 16.21
C ILE A 196 2.39 3.61 15.58
N PRO A 197 1.15 3.21 15.24
CA PRO A 197 0.91 1.93 14.58
C PRO A 197 1.27 1.96 13.09
N GLN A 198 1.46 0.77 12.53
CA GLN A 198 1.71 0.59 11.10
C GLN A 198 0.39 0.66 10.33
N PHE A 199 0.21 1.73 9.56
CA PHE A 199 -1.03 1.95 8.81
C PHE A 199 -1.00 1.35 7.41
N ASN A 200 -2.08 0.67 7.05
CA ASN A 200 -2.36 0.22 5.70
C ASN A 200 -3.76 0.66 5.27
N PHE A 201 -3.92 0.98 4.00
CA PHE A 201 -5.15 1.56 3.46
C PHE A 201 -5.63 0.78 2.24
N GLU A 202 -6.93 0.52 2.17
CA GLU A 202 -7.59 0.06 0.96
C GLU A 202 -7.91 1.27 0.09
N VAL A 203 -7.12 1.50 -0.96
CA VAL A 203 -7.24 2.69 -1.80
C VAL A 203 -7.90 2.31 -3.12
N PHE A 204 -8.88 3.11 -3.53
CA PHE A 204 -9.56 2.99 -4.81
C PHE A 204 -9.10 4.12 -5.72
N ARG A 205 -8.33 3.82 -6.76
CA ARG A 205 -7.89 4.80 -7.76
C ARG A 205 -8.33 4.38 -9.16
N GLY A 206 -9.06 5.27 -9.83
CA GLY A 206 -9.42 5.08 -11.24
C GLY A 206 -8.21 5.20 -12.16
N ALA A 207 -8.31 4.70 -13.38
CA ALA A 207 -7.36 5.07 -14.41
C ALA A 207 -7.44 6.59 -14.68
N PRO A 208 -6.34 7.24 -15.11
CA PRO A 208 -6.35 8.65 -15.46
C PRO A 208 -7.34 8.90 -16.60
N GLU A 209 -8.02 10.05 -16.58
CA GLU A 209 -9.05 10.37 -17.58
C GLU A 209 -8.48 10.52 -19.01
N ALA A 210 -7.20 10.88 -19.13
CA ALA A 210 -6.52 11.12 -20.39
C ALA A 210 -5.52 9.99 -20.71
N LEU A 211 -6.03 8.84 -21.15
CA LEU A 211 -5.20 7.79 -21.77
C LEU A 211 -5.22 7.94 -23.30
N GLY A 212 -4.91 9.14 -23.81
CA GLY A 212 -4.92 9.43 -25.25
C GLY A 212 -6.28 9.14 -25.91
N ASP A 213 -6.25 8.49 -27.08
CA ASP A 213 -7.43 8.12 -27.87
C ASP A 213 -8.18 6.89 -27.34
N LEU A 214 -7.81 6.36 -26.17
CA LEU A 214 -8.46 5.17 -25.64
C LEU A 214 -9.87 5.52 -25.12
N PRO A 215 -10.89 4.72 -25.46
CA PRO A 215 -12.23 4.92 -24.95
C PRO A 215 -12.22 4.86 -23.41
N ARG A 216 -12.95 5.79 -22.78
CA ARG A 216 -13.09 5.81 -21.33
C ARG A 216 -13.67 4.48 -20.85
N PRO A 217 -13.19 3.91 -19.72
CA PRO A 217 -13.79 2.70 -19.17
C PRO A 217 -15.27 2.92 -18.88
N ALA A 218 -16.13 2.02 -19.35
CA ALA A 218 -17.58 2.11 -19.17
C ALA A 218 -18.02 2.24 -17.69
N ALA A 219 -17.20 1.78 -16.75
CA ALA A 219 -17.42 1.96 -15.31
C ALA A 219 -17.48 3.45 -14.89
N LEU A 220 -16.79 4.34 -15.59
CA LEU A 220 -16.82 5.80 -15.34
C LEU A 220 -18.03 6.49 -15.98
N ASP A 221 -18.72 5.83 -16.91
CA ASP A 221 -19.92 6.37 -17.57
C ASP A 221 -21.22 6.04 -16.82
N ILE A 222 -21.12 5.23 -15.75
CA ILE A 222 -22.26 4.88 -14.90
C ILE A 222 -22.69 6.12 -14.12
N ARG A 223 -23.78 6.76 -14.54
CA ARG A 223 -24.38 7.92 -13.85
C ARG A 223 -25.23 7.55 -12.64
N GLY A 224 -25.70 6.31 -12.58
CA GLY A 224 -26.58 5.85 -11.52
C GLY A 224 -26.76 4.33 -11.56
N VAL A 225 -26.99 3.76 -10.38
CA VAL A 225 -27.29 2.34 -10.21
C VAL A 225 -28.60 2.25 -9.41
N ALA A 226 -29.61 1.60 -9.99
CA ALA A 226 -30.81 1.23 -9.24
C ALA A 226 -30.49 -0.04 -8.44
N LEU A 227 -30.14 0.12 -7.16
CA LEU A 227 -29.91 -1.01 -6.26
C LEU A 227 -31.26 -1.55 -5.79
N VAL A 228 -31.66 -2.71 -6.31
CA VAL A 228 -32.77 -3.49 -5.73
C VAL A 228 -32.15 -4.46 -4.74
N PRO A 229 -32.27 -4.24 -3.42
CA PRO A 229 -31.80 -5.24 -2.46
C PRO A 229 -32.56 -6.54 -2.71
N GLY A 230 -31.88 -7.68 -2.58
CA GLY A 230 -32.41 -8.99 -2.97
C GLY A 230 -33.76 -9.35 -2.31
N THR A 231 -34.35 -10.47 -2.71
CA THR A 231 -35.63 -10.95 -2.18
C THR A 231 -35.48 -11.46 -0.74
N GLY A 232 -35.63 -10.57 0.23
CA GLY A 232 -35.67 -10.90 1.66
C GLY A 232 -36.83 -10.19 2.33
N GLU A 233 -37.49 -10.86 3.26
CA GLU A 233 -38.66 -10.35 4.01
C GLU A 233 -38.38 -8.99 4.69
N TYR A 234 -37.12 -8.74 5.05
CA TYR A 234 -36.67 -7.52 5.72
C TYR A 234 -35.61 -6.74 4.90
N ALA A 235 -35.52 -6.98 3.58
CA ALA A 235 -34.48 -6.40 2.72
C ALA A 235 -34.53 -4.87 2.62
N LEU A 236 -35.67 -4.26 2.94
CA LEU A 236 -35.90 -2.82 2.97
C LEU A 236 -36.22 -2.30 4.39
N ALA A 237 -35.99 -3.10 5.43
CA ALA A 237 -36.29 -2.69 6.79
C ALA A 237 -35.41 -1.49 7.20
N THR A 238 -36.05 -0.42 7.66
CA THR A 238 -35.39 0.79 8.17
C THR A 238 -34.99 0.68 9.64
N VAL A 239 -35.33 -0.44 10.29
CA VAL A 239 -35.05 -0.74 11.70
C VAL A 239 -34.51 -2.16 11.86
N PRO A 240 -33.61 -2.42 12.83
CA PRO A 240 -33.08 -3.76 13.07
C PRO A 240 -34.16 -4.76 13.50
N ILE A 241 -34.31 -5.86 12.75
CA ILE A 241 -35.22 -6.96 13.08
C ILE A 241 -34.44 -8.05 13.83
N HIS A 242 -34.85 -8.36 15.05
CA HIS A 242 -34.28 -9.45 15.85
C HIS A 242 -35.21 -10.66 15.78
N VAL A 243 -34.72 -11.77 15.23
CA VAL A 243 -35.49 -13.03 15.22
C VAL A 243 -35.36 -13.68 16.60
N GLN A 244 -36.45 -13.66 17.37
CA GLN A 244 -36.56 -14.52 18.56
C GLN A 244 -36.92 -15.93 18.10
N ARG A 245 -36.01 -16.88 18.29
CA ARG A 245 -36.32 -18.30 18.17
C ARG A 245 -36.93 -18.75 19.51
N ASN A 246 -38.20 -19.16 19.47
CA ASN A 246 -38.83 -19.92 20.56
C ASN A 246 -38.22 -21.32 20.67
#